data_AF-A0A4Q3S4H7-F1
#
_entry.id   AF-A0A4Q3S4H7-F1
#
_cell.length_a   1.000
_cell.length_b   1.000
_cell.length_c   1.000
_cell.angle_alpha   90.00
_cell.angle_beta   90.00
_cell.angle_gamma   90.00
#
_symmetry.space_group_name_H-M   'P 1'
#
loop_
_entity.id
_entity.type
_entity.pdbx_description
1 polymer ?
#
loop_
_entity_poly.entity_id
_entity_poly.type
_entity_poly.pdbx_seq_one_letter_code
_entity_poly.pdbx_strand_id
1 'polypeptide(L)' 'MQAITSATAGLAAASQRLQASAERTASWGLNSNVDLAKEAVEQISAEVAFKANVAVIRSANDMMGELLDMLV' A
#
# COMPACT_ATOMS: atom_id res chain seq x y z
N MET A 1 -13.33 -11.15 8.08
CA MET A 1 -13.26 -11.19 6.60
C MET A 1 -13.35 -9.83 5.94
N GLN A 2 -14.33 -8.96 6.26
CA GLN A 2 -14.46 -7.63 5.60
C GLN A 2 -13.20 -6.74 5.71
N ALA A 3 -12.51 -6.75 6.84
CA ALA A 3 -11.27 -5.98 7.03
C ALA A 3 -10.10 -6.47 6.14
N ILE A 4 -9.97 -7.79 5.94
CA ILE A 4 -8.94 -8.36 5.06
C ILE A 4 -9.24 -7.99 3.61
N THR A 5 -10.49 -8.10 3.16
CA THR A 5 -10.90 -7.70 1.80
C THR A 5 -10.69 -6.22 1.54
N SER A 6 -11.00 -5.35 2.51
CA SER A 6 -10.73 -3.91 2.39
C SER A 6 -9.23 -3.61 2.35
N ALA A 7 -8.43 -4.30 3.17
CA ALA A 7 -6.98 -4.13 3.18
C ALA A 7 -6.34 -4.63 1.87
N THR A 8 -6.78 -5.77 1.32
CA THR A 8 -6.27 -6.26 0.03
C THR A 8 -6.64 -5.36 -1.13
N ALA A 9 -7.86 -4.79 -1.15
CA ALA A 9 -8.25 -3.76 -2.11
C ALA A 9 -7.38 -2.50 -1.96
N GLY A 10 -7.10 -2.08 -0.73
CA GLY A 10 -6.19 -0.98 -0.43
C GLY A 10 -4.75 -1.22 -0.91
N LEU A 11 -4.23 -2.45 -0.76
CA LEU A 11 -2.91 -2.83 -1.26
C LEU A 11 -2.84 -2.76 -2.79
N ALA A 12 -3.87 -3.25 -3.48
CA ALA A 12 -3.95 -3.19 -4.94
C ALA A 12 -3.96 -1.74 -5.43
N ALA A 13 -4.77 -0.87 -4.81
CA ALA A 13 -4.83 0.54 -5.15
C ALA A 13 -3.50 1.27 -4.87
N ALA A 14 -2.85 0.99 -3.73
CA ALA A 14 -1.54 1.57 -3.40
C ALA A 14 -0.46 1.15 -4.41
N SER A 15 -0.47 -0.12 -4.81
CA SER A 15 0.48 -0.65 -5.80
C SER A 15 0.31 0.00 -7.17
N GLN A 16 -0.93 0.18 -7.63
CA GLN A 16 -1.22 0.87 -8.89
C GLN A 16 -0.75 2.33 -8.87
N ARG A 17 -0.98 3.05 -7.77
CA ARG A 17 -0.54 4.44 -7.62
C ARG A 17 0.98 4.55 -7.62
N LEU A 18 1.67 3.65 -6.91
CA LEU A 18 3.13 3.59 -6.90
C LEU A 18 3.70 3.32 -8.30
N GLN A 19 3.11 2.39 -9.04
CA GLN A 19 3.55 2.08 -10.39
C GLN A 19 3.37 3.27 -11.35
N ALA A 20 2.20 3.92 -11.32
CA ALA A 20 1.96 5.11 -12.13
C ALA A 20 2.92 6.25 -11.79
N SER A 21 3.26 6.40 -10.51
CA SER A 21 4.24 7.37 -10.03
C SER A 21 5.68 7.06 -10.49
N ALA A 22 6.06 5.78 -10.45
CA ALA A 22 7.36 5.33 -10.95
C ALA A 22 7.51 5.55 -12.46
N GLU A 23 6.46 5.28 -13.25
CA GLU A 23 6.44 5.51 -14.69
C GLU A 23 6.63 7.00 -15.05
N ARG A 24 5.93 7.89 -14.34
CA ARG A 24 6.08 9.34 -14.50
C ARG A 24 7.46 9.82 -14.08
N THR A 25 8.01 9.32 -12.96
CA THR A 25 9.39 9.59 -12.54
C THR A 25 10.40 9.15 -13.60
N ALA A 26 10.24 7.95 -14.17
CA ALA A 26 11.11 7.44 -15.23
C ALA A 26 11.03 8.28 -16.51
N SER A 27 9.87 8.85 -16.81
CA SER A 27 9.65 9.74 -17.97
C SER A 27 10.19 11.16 -17.79
N TRP A 28 10.67 11.53 -16.60
CA TRP A 28 11.19 12.88 -16.32
C TRP A 28 12.32 13.31 -17.27
N GLY A 29 13.18 12.37 -17.69
CA GLY A 29 14.23 12.65 -18.67
C GLY A 29 13.73 13.03 -20.07
N LEU A 30 12.46 12.77 -20.38
CA LEU A 30 11.81 13.06 -21.67
C LEU A 30 10.83 14.25 -21.59
N ASN A 31 10.41 14.65 -20.38
CA ASN A 31 9.47 15.75 -20.13
C ASN A 31 9.94 16.62 -18.96
N SER A 32 10.38 17.84 -19.24
CA SER A 32 10.85 18.81 -18.23
C SER A 32 9.76 19.31 -17.25
N ASN A 33 8.51 18.87 -17.39
CA ASN A 33 7.38 19.35 -16.59
C ASN A 33 6.92 18.36 -15.49
N VAL A 34 7.71 17.32 -15.19
CA VAL A 34 7.44 16.42 -14.05
C VAL A 34 8.00 17.02 -12.76
N ASP A 35 7.14 17.25 -11.78
CA ASP A 35 7.52 17.68 -10.42
C ASP A 35 7.96 16.48 -9.60
N LEU A 36 9.28 16.29 -9.52
CA LEU A 36 9.90 15.19 -8.77
C LEU A 36 9.62 15.26 -7.26
N ALA A 37 9.47 16.46 -6.68
CA ALA A 37 9.21 16.59 -5.26
C ALA A 37 7.79 16.12 -4.93
N LYS A 38 6.81 16.49 -5.76
CA LYS A 38 5.45 15.98 -5.65
C LYS A 38 5.41 14.46 -5.83
N GLU A 39 6.14 13.94 -6.81
CA GLU A 39 6.14 12.51 -7.09
C GLU A 39 6.80 11.69 -5.97
N ALA A 40 7.87 12.20 -5.36
CA ALA A 40 8.46 11.59 -4.17
C ALA A 40 7.46 11.49 -3.00
N VAL A 41 6.67 12.55 -2.77
CA VAL A 41 5.59 12.53 -1.76
C VAL A 41 4.51 11.51 -2.10
N GLU A 42 4.16 11.38 -3.39
CA GLU A 42 3.20 10.39 -3.87
C GLU A 42 3.70 8.95 -3.62
N GLN A 43 4.99 8.67 -3.88
CA GLN A 43 5.61 7.39 -3.58
C GLN A 43 5.62 7.08 -2.07
N ILE A 44 6.02 8.04 -1.23
CA ILE A 44 6.02 7.88 0.23
C ILE A 44 4.61 7.62 0.75
N SER A 45 3.61 8.35 0.24
CA SER A 45 2.21 8.18 0.63
C SER A 45 1.69 6.80 0.24
N ALA A 46 2.05 6.31 -0.95
CA ALA A 46 1.71 4.97 -1.40
C ALA A 46 2.39 3.88 -0.54
N GLU A 47 3.64 4.08 -0.14
CA GLU A 47 4.37 3.18 0.76
C GLU A 47 3.69 3.10 2.15
N VAL A 48 3.34 4.24 2.73
CA VAL A 48 2.64 4.30 4.02
C VAL A 48 1.28 3.61 3.92
N ALA A 49 0.52 3.87 2.86
CA ALA A 49 -0.78 3.21 2.64
C ALA A 49 -0.63 1.69 2.48
N PHE A 50 0.42 1.23 1.80
CA PHE A 50 0.71 -0.20 1.68
C PHE A 50 1.00 -0.81 3.05
N LYS A 51 1.92 -0.20 3.82
CA LYS A 51 2.27 -0.65 5.18
C LYS A 51 1.06 -0.70 6.11
N ALA A 52 0.19 0.31 6.05
CA ALA A 52 -1.03 0.36 6.85
C ALA A 52 -1.97 -0.83 6.55
N ASN A 53 -2.21 -1.12 5.27
CA ASN A 53 -3.05 -2.26 4.89
C ASN A 53 -2.42 -3.61 5.29
N VAL A 54 -1.10 -3.77 5.15
CA VAL A 54 -0.40 -4.97 5.65
C VAL A 54 -0.56 -5.13 7.16
N ALA A 55 -0.45 -4.04 7.92
CA ALA A 55 -0.62 -4.09 9.38
C ALA A 55 -2.03 -4.54 9.79
N VAL A 56 -3.07 -4.09 9.07
CA VAL A 56 -4.46 -4.55 9.29
C VAL A 56 -4.59 -6.05 9.02
N ILE A 57 -3.99 -6.56 7.94
CA ILE A 57 -4.02 -8.00 7.63
C ILE A 57 -3.29 -8.81 8.73
N ARG A 58 -2.13 -8.34 9.19
CA ARG A 58 -1.39 -8.98 10.29
C ARG A 58 -2.22 -9.04 11.56
N SER A 59 -2.78 -7.91 11.99
CA SER A 59 -3.65 -7.85 13.17
C SER A 59 -4.87 -8.77 13.04
N ALA A 60 -5.48 -8.86 11.85
CA ALA A 60 -6.57 -9.79 11.60
C ALA A 60 -6.15 -11.27 11.72
N ASN A 61 -4.93 -11.61 11.29
CA ASN A 61 -4.37 -12.96 11.44
C ASN A 61 -4.01 -13.27 12.89
N ASP A 62 -3.41 -12.33 13.61
CA ASP A 62 -3.01 -12.51 15.01
C ASP A 62 -4.25 -12.75 15.89
N MET A 63 -5.32 -11.95 15.71
CA MET A 63 -6.59 -12.19 16.39
C MET A 63 -7.18 -13.56 16.07
N MET A 64 -7.05 -14.04 14.83
CA MET A 64 -7.55 -15.37 14.48
C MET A 64 -6.70 -16.48 15.11
N GLY A 65 -5.39 -16.28 15.23
CA GLY A 65 -4.49 -17.17 15.95
C GLY A 65 -4.82 -17.27 17.44
N GLU A 66 -5.01 -16.14 18.11
CA GLU A 66 -5.40 -16.10 19.54
C GLU A 66 -6.74 -16.81 19.79
N LEU A 67 -7.72 -16.64 18.88
CA LEU A 67 -9.00 -17.36 18.98
C LEU A 67 -8.85 -18.87 18.80
N LEU A 68 -7.96 -19.31 17.91
CA LEU A 68 -7.69 -20.73 17.72
C LEU A 68 -6.95 -21.33 18.92
N ASP A 69 -5.99 -20.62 19.49
CA ASP A 69 -5.22 -21.05 20.67
C ASP A 69 -6.10 -21.21 21.91
N MET A 70 -7.12 -20.36 22.07
CA MET A 70 -8.09 -20.47 23.17
C MET A 70 -8.97 -21.74 23.08
N LEU A 71 -9.14 -22.31 21.88
CA LEU A 71 -10.03 -23.47 21.64
C LEU A 71 -9.32 -24.82 21.77
N VAL A 72 -7.98 -24.83 21.89
CA VAL A 72 -7.13 -26.05 21.98
C VAL A 72 -6.68 -26.26 23.42
#